data_AF-A0A1C5YT50-F1
#
_entry.id   AF-A0A1C5YT50-F1
#
_cell.length_a   1.000
_cell.length_b   1.000
_cell.length_c   1.000
_cell.angle_alpha   90.00
_cell.angle_beta   90.00
_cell.angle_gamma   90.00
#
_symmetry.space_group_name_H-M   'P 1'
#
loop_
_entity.id
_entity.type
_entity.pdbx_description
1 polymer ?
#
loop_
_entity_poly.entity_id
_entity_poly.type
_entity_poly.pdbx_seq_one_letter_code
_entity_poly.pdbx_strand_id
1 'polypeptide(L)'
;METLMRQSVKSNNGIKMWTLLVTAFSVLLLVLPSQISAAQNHIRIVMNPQNGAGGASEIFVEPGGAMPDITPPTRRGYTFLGYWSGASGKGEQYYDEAGRALRPCGFTDTAALYAFWKVRTYAVIYENMAGAVIDANTPLTHTYGLNTRIPDPVKAGYTFFGWQINGSTIASRGLTLGAGAYDADITLSAVWNKAALVTLVDNATETVTMHDEDLRQVFQRQVTDAQAGVTAADLNSEEVLLTLYASDADEQAQGAEDILSLAQGEVLKFYDFSVTKSVTKEAGSGTVTTSLHELPNTVQVEITLGAAIRGRQSYRVYRYHNGRAEPIPMGPAEDPEQKKESFELSADGTILKLHTRRLSTYAVVGGEKILGGSGTVEEGAAEVDVQARVKEGGDGPVYKVDIVWGADAVYLFYRPQLGHGGAPLYRCAHL
;
A
#
# COMPACT_ATOMS: atom_id res chain seq x y z
N MET A 1 36.71 -4.96 -20.33
CA MET A 1 37.57 -5.86 -21.12
C MET A 1 38.83 -5.09 -21.46
N GLU A 2 39.95 -5.59 -20.96
CA GLU A 2 41.30 -5.05 -21.05
C GLU A 2 41.79 -4.90 -22.50
N THR A 3 42.63 -3.90 -22.77
CA THR A 3 43.78 -4.01 -23.69
C THR A 3 44.77 -2.87 -23.36
N LEU A 4 45.77 -3.09 -22.49
CA LEU A 4 47.20 -3.39 -22.79
C LEU A 4 47.83 -2.43 -23.81
N MET A 5 48.75 -1.53 -23.38
CA MET A 5 50.23 -1.68 -23.41
C MET A 5 50.79 -1.92 -24.84
N ARG A 6 51.86 -1.30 -25.35
CA ARG A 6 53.03 -0.65 -24.75
C ARG A 6 53.89 -0.01 -25.87
N GLN A 7 54.58 1.06 -25.50
CA GLN A 7 56.00 1.40 -25.78
C GLN A 7 56.54 1.69 -27.21
N SER A 8 57.03 2.94 -27.31
CA SER A 8 58.43 3.35 -27.58
C SER A 8 59.02 3.18 -28.98
N VAL A 9 59.31 4.31 -29.64
CA VAL A 9 60.53 4.45 -30.46
C VAL A 9 61.09 5.87 -30.32
N LYS A 10 62.35 5.96 -29.88
CA LYS A 10 63.26 7.09 -30.09
C LYS A 10 64.28 6.70 -31.17
N SER A 11 64.77 7.71 -31.87
CA SER A 11 66.09 7.86 -32.52
C SER A 11 66.18 7.74 -34.05
N ASN A 12 66.45 8.91 -34.64
CA ASN A 12 67.55 9.30 -35.53
C ASN A 12 67.79 8.64 -36.92
N ASN A 13 67.75 9.56 -37.89
CA ASN A 13 68.69 9.77 -39.01
C ASN A 13 68.68 8.81 -40.22
N GLY A 14 68.37 9.37 -41.40
CA GLY A 14 68.62 8.69 -42.69
C GLY A 14 68.04 9.37 -43.95
N ILE A 15 68.52 10.56 -44.29
CA ILE A 15 68.97 11.03 -45.63
C ILE A 15 68.26 10.51 -46.93
N LYS A 16 67.81 11.50 -47.76
CA LYS A 16 67.66 11.55 -49.25
C LYS A 16 66.47 10.81 -49.88
N MET A 17 65.75 11.29 -50.91
CA MET A 17 65.77 12.43 -51.87
C MET A 17 64.45 12.27 -52.70
N TRP A 18 63.73 13.30 -53.18
CA TRP A 18 63.76 13.80 -54.56
C TRP A 18 62.75 14.95 -54.74
N THR A 19 63.29 16.13 -55.11
CA THR A 19 62.82 17.10 -56.13
C THR A 19 61.39 17.68 -56.07
N LEU A 20 61.27 19.02 -55.91
CA LEU A 20 60.65 19.89 -56.94
C LEU A 20 60.83 21.41 -56.67
N LEU A 21 61.38 22.08 -57.69
CA LEU A 21 61.22 23.47 -58.15
C LEU A 21 61.28 24.69 -57.19
N VAL A 22 62.29 25.51 -57.46
CA VAL A 22 62.42 26.94 -57.11
C VAL A 22 61.82 27.77 -58.24
N THR A 23 60.97 28.76 -57.95
CA THR A 23 60.93 30.03 -58.70
C THR A 23 60.33 31.20 -57.90
N ALA A 24 61.16 32.24 -57.76
CA ALA A 24 60.89 33.69 -57.75
C ALA A 24 60.04 34.32 -56.61
N PHE A 25 60.76 34.96 -55.68
CA PHE A 25 60.30 36.03 -54.81
C PHE A 25 60.15 37.35 -55.60
N SER A 26 58.95 37.92 -55.66
CA SER A 26 58.72 39.32 -56.02
C SER A 26 58.18 40.07 -54.80
N VAL A 27 58.92 41.09 -54.38
CA VAL A 27 58.51 42.03 -53.33
C VAL A 27 57.37 42.90 -53.86
N LEU A 28 56.16 42.64 -53.39
CA LEU A 28 55.03 43.57 -53.53
C LEU A 28 54.80 44.22 -52.17
N LEU A 29 55.18 45.49 -52.06
CA LEU A 29 54.88 46.34 -50.92
C LEU A 29 53.36 46.61 -50.92
N LEU A 30 52.60 45.77 -50.22
CA LEU A 30 51.19 46.00 -49.96
C LEU A 30 51.09 46.89 -48.71
N VAL A 31 50.82 48.17 -48.94
CA VAL A 31 50.30 49.07 -47.92
C VAL A 31 49.01 48.42 -47.41
N LEU A 32 49.06 47.87 -46.20
CA LEU A 32 47.84 47.47 -45.49
C LEU A 32 47.10 48.77 -45.17
N PRO A 33 45.90 49.04 -45.74
CA PRO A 33 45.05 50.02 -45.10
C PRO A 33 44.80 49.50 -43.70
N SER A 34 45.19 50.29 -42.70
CA SER A 34 44.77 50.07 -41.32
C SER A 34 43.25 50.08 -41.32
N GLN A 35 42.64 48.89 -41.41
CA GLN A 35 41.24 48.73 -41.09
C GLN A 35 41.17 48.94 -39.58
N ILE A 36 40.93 50.18 -39.17
CA ILE A 36 40.24 50.44 -37.91
C ILE A 36 38.92 49.69 -38.07
N SER A 37 38.87 48.45 -37.59
CA SER A 37 37.58 47.83 -37.31
C SER A 37 36.96 48.75 -36.27
N ALA A 38 35.91 49.48 -36.65
CA ALA A 38 35.08 50.16 -35.69
C ALA A 38 34.72 49.11 -34.62
N ALA A 39 35.11 49.34 -33.37
CA ALA A 39 34.59 48.52 -32.28
C ALA A 39 33.07 48.65 -32.35
N GLN A 40 32.40 47.62 -32.87
CA GLN A 40 30.97 47.67 -33.12
C GLN A 40 30.32 47.78 -31.74
N ASN A 41 29.89 48.99 -31.39
CA ASN A 41 29.40 49.35 -30.07
C ASN A 41 28.05 48.68 -29.87
N HIS A 42 28.04 47.41 -29.48
CA HIS A 42 26.82 46.68 -29.16
C HIS A 42 26.50 46.82 -27.68
N ILE A 43 25.23 47.00 -27.41
CA ILE A 43 24.65 46.95 -26.08
C ILE A 43 24.35 45.50 -25.75
N ARG A 44 24.85 45.05 -24.59
CA ARG A 44 24.51 43.74 -24.03
C ARG A 44 23.16 43.81 -23.33
N ILE A 45 22.21 42.99 -23.78
CA ILE A 45 20.91 42.84 -23.13
C ILE A 45 20.85 41.46 -22.48
N VAL A 46 20.72 41.44 -21.15
CA VAL A 46 20.55 40.22 -20.37
C VAL A 46 19.08 39.82 -20.40
N MET A 47 18.80 38.59 -20.81
CA MET A 47 17.46 38.03 -20.87
C MET A 47 17.21 37.23 -19.59
N ASN A 48 16.48 37.81 -18.64
CA ASN A 48 16.16 37.16 -17.36
C ASN A 48 14.85 36.36 -17.48
N PRO A 49 14.89 35.02 -17.48
CA PRO A 49 13.72 34.19 -17.75
C PRO A 49 12.73 34.10 -16.56
N GLN A 50 13.02 34.71 -15.41
CA GLN A 50 12.10 34.77 -14.26
C GLN A 50 11.53 33.38 -13.85
N ASN A 51 12.43 32.45 -13.54
CA ASN A 51 12.16 31.02 -13.25
C ASN A 51 11.71 30.19 -14.46
N GLY A 52 11.71 30.76 -15.67
CA GLY A 52 11.68 29.98 -16.91
C GLY A 52 13.04 29.34 -17.22
N ALA A 53 13.02 28.38 -18.14
CA ALA A 53 14.20 27.66 -18.62
C ALA A 53 14.27 27.69 -20.16
N GLY A 54 15.48 27.64 -20.70
CA GLY A 54 15.73 27.76 -22.14
C GLY A 54 15.67 29.20 -22.65
N GLY A 55 15.68 29.36 -23.97
CA GLY A 55 15.79 30.66 -24.64
C GLY A 55 17.20 31.25 -24.61
N ALA A 56 17.37 32.44 -25.21
CA ALA A 56 18.61 33.18 -25.13
C ALA A 56 18.82 33.73 -23.72
N SER A 57 20.04 33.65 -23.17
CA SER A 57 20.42 34.27 -21.89
C SER A 57 20.88 35.72 -22.05
N GLU A 58 21.37 36.07 -23.24
CA GLU A 58 21.79 37.41 -23.62
C GLU A 58 21.75 37.61 -25.13
N ILE A 59 21.64 38.87 -25.56
CA ILE A 59 21.78 39.30 -26.95
C ILE A 59 22.63 40.56 -27.02
N PHE A 60 23.22 40.81 -28.19
CA PHE A 60 24.04 41.99 -28.47
C PHE A 60 23.41 42.77 -29.64
N VAL A 61 23.11 44.04 -29.42
CA VAL A 61 22.37 44.89 -30.38
C VAL A 61 22.98 46.27 -30.49
N GLU A 62 22.99 46.86 -31.69
CA GLU A 62 23.45 48.24 -31.88
C GLU A 62 22.50 49.24 -31.17
N PRO A 63 23.01 50.35 -30.60
CA PRO A 63 22.20 51.41 -30.02
C PRO A 63 21.15 51.93 -31.02
N GLY A 64 19.87 51.89 -30.65
CA GLY A 64 18.77 52.26 -31.55
C GLY A 64 18.48 51.26 -32.68
N GLY A 65 19.25 50.18 -32.80
CA GLY A 65 19.11 49.16 -33.84
C GLY A 65 17.92 48.24 -33.61
N ALA A 66 17.55 47.47 -34.64
CA ALA A 66 16.49 46.47 -34.53
C ALA A 66 16.90 45.33 -33.57
N MET A 67 15.97 44.90 -32.72
CA MET A 67 16.18 43.73 -31.86
C MET A 67 15.95 42.45 -32.69
N PRO A 68 16.81 41.42 -32.59
CA PRO A 68 16.59 40.14 -33.27
C PRO A 68 15.46 39.36 -32.60
N ASP A 69 14.74 38.53 -33.36
CA ASP A 69 13.81 37.54 -32.81
C ASP A 69 14.56 36.52 -31.94
N ILE A 70 13.88 36.01 -30.92
CA ILE A 70 14.43 35.04 -29.97
C ILE A 70 13.58 33.78 -29.92
N THR A 71 14.19 32.67 -29.49
CA THR A 71 13.42 31.52 -29.01
C THR A 71 12.89 31.83 -27.61
N PRO A 72 11.56 31.82 -27.38
CA PRO A 72 11.00 32.03 -26.05
C PRO A 72 11.48 31.02 -25.01
N PRO A 73 11.70 31.43 -23.76
CA PRO A 73 11.88 30.48 -22.66
C PRO A 73 10.57 29.71 -22.42
N THR A 74 10.64 28.64 -21.63
CA THR A 74 9.47 27.87 -21.18
C THR A 74 9.38 27.82 -19.66
N ARG A 75 8.17 27.74 -19.12
CA ARG A 75 7.93 27.57 -17.68
C ARG A 75 6.70 26.70 -17.48
N ARG A 76 6.88 25.52 -16.87
CA ARG A 76 5.80 24.52 -16.69
C ARG A 76 4.60 25.15 -15.96
N GLY A 77 3.41 25.00 -16.55
CA GLY A 77 2.16 25.56 -16.00
C GLY A 77 1.95 27.06 -16.22
N TYR A 78 2.80 27.71 -17.02
CA TYR A 78 2.68 29.12 -17.38
C TYR A 78 2.75 29.34 -18.89
N THR A 79 2.11 30.41 -19.36
CA THR A 79 2.23 30.93 -20.71
C THR A 79 3.20 32.10 -20.72
N PHE A 80 4.22 32.04 -21.56
CA PHE A 80 5.13 33.15 -21.81
C PHE A 80 4.37 34.28 -22.50
N LEU A 81 4.44 35.49 -21.97
CA LEU A 81 3.78 36.64 -22.59
C LEU A 81 4.77 37.58 -23.31
N GLY A 82 6.08 37.39 -23.13
CA GLY A 82 7.11 38.28 -23.67
C GLY A 82 8.25 38.62 -22.71
N TYR A 83 9.02 39.64 -23.08
CA TYR A 83 10.05 40.25 -22.25
C TYR A 83 9.82 41.76 -22.09
N TRP A 84 9.98 42.27 -20.86
CA TRP A 84 9.76 43.67 -20.49
C TRP A 84 11.00 44.30 -19.89
N SER A 85 11.13 45.62 -19.98
CA SER A 85 12.23 46.36 -19.32
C SER A 85 12.15 46.38 -17.79
N GLY A 86 11.02 45.96 -17.21
CA GLY A 86 10.86 45.77 -15.77
C GLY A 86 10.26 44.41 -15.41
N ALA A 87 10.59 43.93 -14.22
CA ALA A 87 10.01 42.70 -13.67
C ALA A 87 8.47 42.80 -13.53
N SER A 88 7.81 41.64 -13.54
CA SER A 88 6.35 41.53 -13.42
C SER A 88 5.57 42.29 -14.49
N GLY A 89 6.10 42.37 -15.72
CA GLY A 89 5.43 43.02 -16.86
C GLY A 89 5.39 44.55 -16.78
N LYS A 90 6.25 45.16 -15.96
CA LYS A 90 6.35 46.62 -15.83
C LYS A 90 7.24 47.20 -16.94
N GLY A 91 7.03 48.48 -17.25
CA GLY A 91 7.83 49.17 -18.26
C GLY A 91 7.40 48.81 -19.68
N GLU A 92 8.37 48.81 -20.58
CA GLU A 92 8.13 48.63 -22.00
C GLU A 92 8.30 47.16 -22.41
N GLN A 93 7.36 46.65 -23.21
CA GLN A 93 7.45 45.30 -23.79
C GLN A 93 8.35 45.31 -25.02
N TYR A 94 9.42 44.52 -25.00
CA TYR A 94 10.38 44.37 -26.09
C TYR A 94 10.12 43.14 -26.97
N TYR A 95 9.56 42.09 -26.39
CA TYR A 95 9.23 40.85 -27.11
C TYR A 95 7.80 40.41 -26.84
N ASP A 96 7.15 39.83 -27.86
CA ASP A 96 5.84 39.19 -27.74
C ASP A 96 5.92 37.72 -27.26
N GLU A 97 4.79 37.03 -27.18
CA GLU A 97 4.69 35.63 -26.77
C GLU A 97 5.38 34.63 -27.72
N ALA A 98 5.60 35.01 -28.98
CA ALA A 98 6.30 34.21 -29.96
C ALA A 98 7.82 34.50 -29.98
N GLY A 99 8.28 35.46 -29.17
CA GLY A 99 9.68 35.89 -29.15
C GLY A 99 10.03 36.86 -30.28
N ARG A 100 9.04 37.50 -30.90
CA ARG A 100 9.29 38.52 -31.92
C ARG A 100 9.57 39.87 -31.29
N ALA A 101 10.55 40.57 -31.85
CA ALA A 101 10.86 41.93 -31.42
C ALA A 101 9.72 42.90 -31.74
N LEU A 102 9.32 43.71 -30.76
CA LEU A 102 8.24 44.71 -30.89
C LEU A 102 8.75 46.14 -31.10
N ARG A 103 10.02 46.39 -30.77
CA ARG A 103 10.64 47.72 -30.83
C ARG A 103 12.16 47.62 -30.99
N PRO A 104 12.82 48.67 -31.52
CA PRO A 104 14.27 48.75 -31.54
C PRO A 104 14.86 48.86 -30.13
N CYS A 105 16.18 48.68 -30.03
CA CYS A 105 16.92 48.82 -28.78
C CYS A 105 16.83 50.27 -28.27
N GLY A 106 16.11 50.47 -27.16
CA GLY A 106 15.95 51.77 -26.50
C GLY A 106 16.96 52.03 -25.37
N PHE A 107 17.91 51.13 -25.16
CA PHE A 107 18.93 51.26 -24.12
C PHE A 107 20.17 51.99 -24.65
N THR A 108 20.95 52.57 -23.75
CA THR A 108 22.25 53.19 -24.07
C THR A 108 23.44 52.42 -23.50
N ASP A 109 23.19 51.57 -22.51
CA ASP A 109 24.16 50.75 -21.78
C ASP A 109 23.59 49.36 -21.52
N THR A 110 24.41 48.47 -20.93
CA THR A 110 23.97 47.11 -20.55
C THR A 110 22.66 47.15 -19.77
N ALA A 111 21.67 46.40 -20.23
CA ALA A 111 20.34 46.37 -19.63
C ALA A 111 19.86 44.93 -19.44
N ALA A 112 18.76 44.79 -18.71
CA ALA A 112 18.09 43.51 -18.52
C ALA A 112 16.64 43.61 -18.98
N LEU A 113 16.17 42.55 -19.65
CA LEU A 113 14.77 42.32 -19.92
C LEU A 113 14.29 41.14 -19.09
N TYR A 114 13.05 41.20 -18.61
CA TYR A 114 12.48 40.24 -17.68
C TYR A 114 11.26 39.55 -18.30
N ALA A 115 11.27 38.22 -18.30
CA ALA A 115 10.15 37.44 -18.81
C ALA A 115 8.89 37.66 -17.93
N PHE A 116 7.73 37.78 -18.56
CA PHE A 116 6.45 37.78 -17.85
C PHE A 116 5.67 36.53 -18.20
N TRP A 117 4.98 36.01 -17.19
CA TRP A 117 4.34 34.70 -17.23
C TRP A 117 2.90 34.84 -16.76
N LYS A 118 1.96 34.31 -17.55
CA LYS A 118 0.57 34.12 -17.12
C LYS A 118 0.40 32.69 -16.62
N VAL A 119 -0.07 32.50 -15.39
CA VAL A 119 -0.41 31.17 -14.87
C VAL A 119 -1.50 30.53 -15.73
N ARG A 120 -1.38 29.24 -16.01
CA ARG A 120 -2.39 28.48 -16.75
C ARG A 120 -3.46 27.95 -15.80
N THR A 121 -4.68 27.87 -16.33
CA THR A 121 -5.84 27.25 -15.70
C THR A 121 -6.31 26.12 -16.57
N TYR A 122 -6.63 24.98 -15.96
CA TYR A 122 -7.05 23.76 -16.62
C TYR A 122 -8.48 23.44 -16.25
N ALA A 123 -9.26 22.89 -17.18
CA ALA A 123 -10.63 22.49 -16.90
C ALA A 123 -10.68 21.29 -15.94
N VAL A 124 -11.69 21.25 -15.08
CA VAL A 124 -12.06 20.07 -14.29
C VAL A 124 -13.39 19.57 -14.81
N ILE A 125 -13.37 18.39 -15.42
CA ILE A 125 -14.50 17.75 -16.09
C ILE A 125 -15.01 16.64 -15.16
N TYR A 126 -16.30 16.66 -14.83
CA TYR A 126 -16.92 15.67 -13.96
C TYR A 126 -17.72 14.66 -14.77
N GLU A 127 -17.45 13.38 -14.56
CA GLU A 127 -18.11 12.26 -15.24
C GLU A 127 -18.82 11.34 -14.25
N ASN A 128 -19.74 10.53 -14.77
CA ASN A 128 -20.56 9.59 -14.00
C ASN A 128 -21.40 10.28 -12.89
N MET A 129 -21.88 11.49 -13.17
CA MET A 129 -22.64 12.32 -12.22
C MET A 129 -24.16 12.26 -12.42
N ALA A 130 -24.66 11.37 -13.29
CA ALA A 130 -26.08 11.25 -13.57
C ALA A 130 -26.87 10.88 -12.29
N GLY A 131 -27.85 11.72 -11.92
CA GLY A 131 -28.65 11.57 -10.70
C GLY A 131 -27.92 11.90 -9.39
N ALA A 132 -26.67 12.36 -9.46
CA ALA A 132 -25.91 12.83 -8.31
C ALA A 132 -26.03 14.34 -8.12
N VAL A 133 -25.90 14.79 -6.87
CA VAL A 133 -25.85 16.19 -6.46
C VAL A 133 -24.48 16.46 -5.88
N ILE A 134 -23.85 17.56 -6.28
CA ILE A 134 -22.57 18.04 -5.74
C ILE A 134 -22.71 19.52 -5.35
N ASP A 135 -21.82 20.00 -4.48
CA ASP A 135 -21.80 21.38 -4.00
C ASP A 135 -21.85 22.38 -5.17
N ALA A 136 -22.65 23.45 -5.05
CA ALA A 136 -22.81 24.45 -6.10
C ALA A 136 -21.52 25.24 -6.39
N ASN A 137 -20.58 25.29 -5.44
CA ASN A 137 -19.26 25.92 -5.58
C ASN A 137 -18.18 24.92 -6.02
N THR A 138 -18.58 23.77 -6.56
CA THR A 138 -17.65 22.80 -7.11
C THR A 138 -16.78 23.46 -8.19
N PRO A 139 -15.44 23.37 -8.07
CA PRO A 139 -14.54 24.04 -8.98
C PRO A 139 -14.61 23.43 -10.38
N LEU A 140 -14.76 24.27 -11.41
CA LEU A 140 -14.71 23.87 -12.82
C LEU A 140 -13.31 24.03 -13.42
N THR A 141 -12.36 24.56 -12.64
CA THR A 141 -10.99 24.81 -13.10
C THR A 141 -9.97 24.57 -11.97
N HIS A 142 -8.78 24.12 -12.35
CA HIS A 142 -7.60 24.05 -11.50
C HIS A 142 -6.55 25.07 -11.96
N THR A 143 -6.09 25.93 -11.06
CA THR A 143 -5.03 26.92 -11.37
C THR A 143 -3.67 26.33 -10.99
N TYR A 144 -2.74 26.29 -11.93
CA TYR A 144 -1.40 25.77 -11.67
C TYR A 144 -0.72 26.54 -10.53
N GLY A 145 -0.09 25.82 -9.61
CA GLY A 145 0.55 26.36 -8.42
C GLY A 145 -0.39 26.52 -7.22
N LEU A 146 -1.68 26.21 -7.31
CA LEU A 146 -2.65 26.28 -6.20
C LEU A 146 -3.34 24.93 -5.97
N ASN A 147 -3.52 24.54 -4.72
CA ASN A 147 -4.33 23.35 -4.40
C ASN A 147 -5.81 23.60 -4.71
N THR A 148 -6.52 22.60 -5.20
CA THR A 148 -7.96 22.68 -5.47
C THR A 148 -8.68 21.52 -4.75
N ARG A 149 -9.54 21.85 -3.80
CA ARG A 149 -10.35 20.86 -3.07
C ARG A 149 -11.59 20.50 -3.88
N ILE A 150 -11.84 19.21 -4.06
CA ILE A 150 -12.99 18.67 -4.76
C ILE A 150 -14.00 18.12 -3.73
N PRO A 151 -15.25 18.60 -3.72
CA PRO A 151 -16.29 18.04 -2.86
C PRO A 151 -16.65 16.59 -3.20
N ASP A 152 -17.12 15.84 -2.20
CA ASP A 152 -17.75 14.54 -2.41
C ASP A 152 -19.24 14.75 -2.81
N PRO A 153 -19.73 14.15 -3.90
CA PRO A 153 -21.12 14.22 -4.30
C PRO A 153 -21.99 13.20 -3.53
N VAL A 154 -23.31 13.34 -3.66
CA VAL A 154 -24.31 12.44 -3.09
C VAL A 154 -25.28 11.99 -4.18
N LYS A 155 -25.57 10.69 -4.25
CA LYS A 155 -26.53 10.09 -5.19
C LYS A 155 -27.49 9.20 -4.40
N ALA A 156 -28.80 9.46 -4.50
CA ALA A 156 -29.79 8.76 -3.68
C ALA A 156 -29.79 7.25 -3.95
N GLY A 157 -29.66 6.43 -2.89
CA GLY A 157 -29.58 4.98 -3.00
C GLY A 157 -28.21 4.45 -3.45
N TYR A 158 -27.17 5.28 -3.47
CA TYR A 158 -25.80 4.88 -3.77
C TYR A 158 -24.82 5.43 -2.71
N THR A 159 -23.76 4.69 -2.45
CA THR A 159 -22.60 5.13 -1.67
C THR A 159 -21.56 5.73 -2.61
N PHE A 160 -21.12 6.96 -2.34
CA PHE A 160 -19.99 7.58 -3.06
C PHE A 160 -18.67 7.00 -2.54
N PHE A 161 -17.91 6.40 -3.44
CA PHE A 161 -16.63 5.79 -3.07
C PHE A 161 -15.44 6.72 -3.30
N GLY A 162 -15.49 7.58 -4.32
CA GLY A 162 -14.41 8.52 -4.60
C GLY A 162 -14.34 8.97 -6.06
N TRP A 163 -13.40 9.86 -6.31
CA TRP A 163 -13.06 10.35 -7.65
C TRP A 163 -11.88 9.58 -8.24
N GLN A 164 -12.06 9.03 -9.43
CA GLN A 164 -10.96 8.58 -10.27
C GLN A 164 -10.44 9.74 -11.11
N ILE A 165 -9.13 9.96 -11.09
CA ILE A 165 -8.48 11.04 -11.82
C ILE A 165 -7.93 10.50 -13.13
N ASN A 166 -8.34 11.07 -14.26
CA ASN A 166 -7.83 10.77 -15.60
C ASN A 166 -7.80 9.25 -15.91
N GLY A 167 -8.86 8.52 -15.55
CA GLY A 167 -8.95 7.07 -15.78
C GLY A 167 -8.07 6.20 -14.87
N SER A 168 -7.52 6.77 -13.79
CA SER A 168 -6.82 6.01 -12.75
C SER A 168 -7.69 4.88 -12.19
N THR A 169 -7.08 3.76 -11.83
CA THR A 169 -7.76 2.67 -11.15
C THR A 169 -8.10 3.01 -9.70
N ILE A 170 -7.49 4.05 -9.12
CA ILE A 170 -7.68 4.47 -7.73
C ILE A 170 -8.71 5.59 -7.66
N ALA A 171 -9.72 5.41 -6.81
CA ALA A 171 -10.68 6.43 -6.43
C ALA A 171 -10.36 6.98 -5.03
N SER A 172 -10.61 8.26 -4.79
CA SER A 172 -10.38 8.87 -3.47
C SER A 172 -11.48 9.85 -3.08
N ARG A 173 -11.87 9.80 -1.80
CA ARG A 173 -12.75 10.78 -1.15
C ARG A 173 -11.96 11.97 -0.61
N GLY A 174 -12.62 13.10 -0.43
CA GLY A 174 -11.97 14.31 0.09
C GLY A 174 -10.80 14.76 -0.79
N LEU A 175 -10.94 14.57 -2.10
CA LEU A 175 -9.87 14.76 -3.07
C LEU A 175 -9.36 16.21 -3.05
N THR A 176 -8.03 16.37 -3.07
CA THR A 176 -7.37 17.66 -3.31
C THR A 176 -6.41 17.51 -4.49
N LEU A 177 -6.66 18.26 -5.56
CA LEU A 177 -5.74 18.37 -6.69
C LEU A 177 -4.52 19.18 -6.24
N GLY A 178 -3.34 18.57 -6.31
CA GLY A 178 -2.10 19.19 -5.86
C GLY A 178 -1.63 20.31 -6.79
N ALA A 179 -1.14 21.40 -6.19
CA ALA A 179 -0.73 22.63 -6.85
C ALA A 179 0.12 22.47 -8.13
N GLY A 180 1.11 21.58 -8.12
CA GLY A 180 2.01 21.37 -9.27
C GLY A 180 1.79 20.05 -10.02
N ALA A 181 0.75 19.30 -9.66
CA ALA A 181 0.56 17.93 -10.12
C ALA A 181 0.00 17.85 -11.55
N TYR A 182 -0.81 18.83 -11.95
CA TYR A 182 -1.55 18.80 -13.21
C TYR A 182 -1.24 20.01 -14.08
N ASP A 183 -0.86 19.77 -15.33
CA ASP A 183 -0.56 20.78 -16.35
C ASP A 183 -1.35 20.60 -17.66
N ALA A 184 -2.48 19.90 -17.56
CA ALA A 184 -3.49 19.70 -18.60
C ALA A 184 -4.88 19.60 -17.95
N ASP A 185 -5.94 19.54 -18.77
CA ASP A 185 -7.31 19.32 -18.31
C ASP A 185 -7.45 18.01 -17.53
N ILE A 186 -8.35 18.02 -16.55
CA ILE A 186 -8.50 16.97 -15.53
C ILE A 186 -9.90 16.38 -15.65
N THR A 187 -10.00 15.09 -15.88
CA THR A 187 -11.25 14.34 -15.83
C THR A 187 -11.36 13.64 -14.48
N LEU A 188 -12.47 13.90 -13.76
CA LEU A 188 -12.82 13.27 -12.50
C LEU A 188 -14.08 12.42 -12.72
N SER A 189 -13.89 11.10 -12.72
CA SER A 189 -15.01 10.14 -12.87
C SER A 189 -15.45 9.67 -11.49
N ALA A 190 -16.72 9.89 -11.14
CA ALA A 190 -17.27 9.45 -9.86
C ALA A 190 -17.43 7.92 -9.82
N VAL A 191 -17.10 7.31 -8.67
CA VAL A 191 -17.33 5.88 -8.42
C VAL A 191 -18.47 5.71 -7.42
N TRP A 192 -19.48 4.94 -7.82
CA TRP A 192 -20.74 4.75 -7.07
C TRP A 192 -21.07 3.29 -6.90
N ASN A 193 -21.47 2.90 -5.71
CA ASN A 193 -22.02 1.57 -5.44
C ASN A 193 -23.48 1.67 -4.98
N LYS A 194 -24.40 0.94 -5.62
CA LYS A 194 -25.84 0.97 -5.29
C LYS A 194 -26.16 0.13 -4.06
N ALA A 195 -25.59 -1.07 -3.97
CA ALA A 195 -25.74 -1.97 -2.83
C ALA A 195 -24.40 -2.64 -2.48
N ALA A 196 -23.95 -2.42 -1.24
CA ALA A 196 -22.81 -3.09 -0.64
C ALA A 196 -23.37 -3.97 0.49
N LEU A 197 -23.47 -5.27 0.22
CA LEU A 197 -24.09 -6.24 1.10
C LEU A 197 -23.03 -7.15 1.72
N VAL A 198 -23.30 -7.55 2.96
CA VAL A 198 -22.54 -8.55 3.69
C VAL A 198 -23.51 -9.62 4.14
N THR A 199 -23.15 -10.88 3.87
CA THR A 199 -23.85 -12.06 4.39
C THR A 199 -22.86 -12.94 5.13
N LEU A 200 -23.31 -13.53 6.22
CA LEU A 200 -22.56 -14.49 7.02
C LEU A 200 -23.21 -15.87 6.90
N VAL A 201 -22.40 -16.89 6.70
CA VAL A 201 -22.83 -18.29 6.64
C VAL A 201 -22.00 -19.09 7.63
N ASP A 202 -22.62 -19.46 8.75
CA ASP A 202 -22.03 -20.35 9.75
C ASP A 202 -22.46 -21.80 9.49
N ASN A 203 -21.49 -22.63 9.10
CA ASN A 203 -21.61 -24.06 8.90
C ASN A 203 -20.70 -24.84 9.87
N ALA A 204 -20.15 -24.18 10.90
CA ALA A 204 -19.31 -24.82 11.90
C ALA A 204 -20.17 -25.53 12.96
N THR A 205 -19.57 -26.50 13.66
CA THR A 205 -20.24 -27.17 14.79
C THR A 205 -20.27 -26.30 16.03
N GLU A 206 -19.22 -25.53 16.27
CA GLU A 206 -19.21 -24.46 17.25
C GLU A 206 -19.86 -23.22 16.64
N THR A 207 -20.58 -22.44 17.45
CA THR A 207 -21.17 -21.20 16.96
C THR A 207 -20.07 -20.20 16.63
N VAL A 208 -19.99 -19.81 15.36
CA VAL A 208 -19.05 -18.80 14.87
C VAL A 208 -19.82 -17.56 14.48
N THR A 209 -19.54 -16.45 15.16
CA THR A 209 -20.06 -15.14 14.79
C THR A 209 -18.95 -14.27 14.24
N MET A 210 -19.30 -13.40 13.29
CA MET A 210 -18.37 -12.48 12.66
C MET A 210 -18.96 -11.09 12.71
N HIS A 211 -18.13 -10.09 13.01
CA HIS A 211 -18.58 -8.70 13.09
C HIS A 211 -18.81 -8.18 11.68
N ASP A 212 -20.07 -7.99 11.29
CA ASP A 212 -20.45 -7.59 9.93
C ASP A 212 -19.92 -6.19 9.59
N GLU A 213 -19.83 -5.29 10.57
CA GLU A 213 -19.26 -3.95 10.41
C GLU A 213 -17.78 -3.98 9.99
N ASP A 214 -16.98 -4.93 10.49
CA ASP A 214 -15.59 -5.07 10.06
C ASP A 214 -15.50 -5.51 8.59
N LEU A 215 -16.41 -6.39 8.15
CA LEU A 215 -16.47 -6.78 6.75
C LEU A 215 -16.99 -5.64 5.87
N ARG A 216 -17.88 -4.77 6.39
CA ARG A 216 -18.33 -3.56 5.68
C ARG A 216 -17.19 -2.58 5.46
N GLN A 217 -16.20 -2.52 6.34
CA GLN A 217 -15.00 -1.69 6.16
C GLN A 217 -14.16 -2.10 4.95
N VAL A 218 -14.27 -3.36 4.47
CA VAL A 218 -13.62 -3.81 3.23
C VAL A 218 -14.07 -2.94 2.04
N PHE A 219 -15.33 -2.54 1.99
CA PHE A 219 -15.85 -1.65 0.94
C PHE A 219 -15.31 -0.23 1.01
N GLN A 220 -14.63 0.15 2.11
CA GLN A 220 -14.02 1.46 2.28
C GLN A 220 -12.53 1.44 1.90
N ARG A 221 -11.94 0.26 1.69
CA ARG A 221 -10.51 0.08 1.39
C ARG A 221 -10.33 -0.50 0.00
N GLN A 222 -10.03 0.37 -0.95
CA GLN A 222 -9.76 -0.07 -2.31
C GLN A 222 -8.49 -0.92 -2.37
N VAL A 223 -8.55 -2.00 -3.14
CA VAL A 223 -7.37 -2.75 -3.55
C VAL A 223 -7.23 -2.78 -5.07
N THR A 224 -6.00 -2.94 -5.53
CA THR A 224 -5.69 -3.13 -6.96
C THR A 224 -5.79 -4.59 -7.38
N ASP A 225 -5.62 -5.51 -6.43
CA ASP A 225 -5.70 -6.95 -6.63
C ASP A 225 -7.14 -7.42 -6.41
N ALA A 226 -7.75 -8.00 -7.44
CA ALA A 226 -9.14 -8.46 -7.39
C ALA A 226 -9.37 -9.59 -6.37
N GLN A 227 -8.30 -10.30 -6.00
CA GLN A 227 -8.27 -11.38 -5.01
C GLN A 227 -8.12 -10.85 -3.57
N ALA A 228 -7.83 -9.55 -3.40
CA ALA A 228 -7.49 -8.94 -2.11
C ALA A 228 -8.58 -8.02 -1.53
N GLY A 229 -9.85 -8.26 -1.80
CA GLY A 229 -10.95 -7.39 -1.36
C GLY A 229 -11.77 -6.84 -2.54
N VAL A 230 -12.24 -5.60 -2.43
CA VAL A 230 -13.11 -4.96 -3.43
C VAL A 230 -12.31 -3.92 -4.22
N THR A 231 -12.41 -3.98 -5.56
CA THR A 231 -11.73 -3.05 -6.46
C THR A 231 -12.64 -1.89 -6.86
N ALA A 232 -12.09 -0.80 -7.41
CA ALA A 232 -12.91 0.30 -7.93
C ALA A 232 -13.87 -0.15 -9.04
N ALA A 233 -13.46 -1.12 -9.87
CA ALA A 233 -14.28 -1.65 -10.95
C ALA A 233 -15.50 -2.44 -10.41
N ASP A 234 -15.31 -3.17 -9.29
CA ASP A 234 -16.40 -3.88 -8.63
C ASP A 234 -17.42 -2.90 -8.06
N LEU A 235 -17.00 -1.71 -7.64
CA LEU A 235 -17.89 -0.74 -7.00
C LEU A 235 -18.78 -0.01 -7.98
N ASN A 236 -18.38 0.20 -9.25
CA ASN A 236 -19.26 0.68 -10.33
C ASN A 236 -20.22 -0.41 -10.83
N SER A 237 -20.93 -1.06 -9.90
CA SER A 237 -21.83 -2.17 -10.16
C SER A 237 -23.17 -1.97 -9.44
N GLU A 238 -24.18 -2.75 -9.84
CA GLU A 238 -25.50 -2.71 -9.20
C GLU A 238 -25.45 -3.30 -7.79
N GLU A 239 -24.62 -4.31 -7.57
CA GLU A 239 -24.49 -4.95 -6.27
C GLU A 239 -23.09 -5.57 -6.13
N VAL A 240 -22.49 -5.37 -4.96
CA VAL A 240 -21.39 -6.20 -4.49
C VAL A 240 -21.81 -6.86 -3.19
N LEU A 241 -21.78 -8.19 -3.17
CA LEU A 241 -22.04 -9.02 -2.02
C LEU A 241 -20.75 -9.70 -1.56
N LEU A 242 -20.35 -9.47 -0.32
CA LEU A 242 -19.36 -10.28 0.38
C LEU A 242 -20.09 -11.34 1.20
N THR A 243 -19.81 -12.62 0.94
CA THR A 243 -20.30 -13.73 1.77
C THR A 243 -19.14 -14.37 2.49
N LEU A 244 -19.14 -14.29 3.81
CA LEU A 244 -18.14 -14.92 4.65
C LEU A 244 -18.69 -16.25 5.17
N TYR A 245 -17.88 -17.30 5.03
CA TYR A 245 -18.16 -18.65 5.45
C TYR A 245 -17.24 -19.02 6.61
N ALA A 246 -17.84 -19.60 7.64
CA ALA A 246 -17.15 -20.37 8.65
C ALA A 246 -17.62 -21.82 8.54
N SER A 247 -16.69 -22.75 8.40
CA SER A 247 -17.02 -24.17 8.36
C SER A 247 -16.02 -24.98 9.17
N ASP A 248 -16.50 -26.11 9.68
CA ASP A 248 -15.61 -27.13 10.23
C ASP A 248 -14.63 -27.60 9.14
N ALA A 249 -13.39 -27.79 9.54
CA ALA A 249 -12.38 -28.47 8.77
C ALA A 249 -11.87 -29.71 9.53
N ASP A 250 -11.10 -30.54 8.86
CA ASP A 250 -10.51 -31.76 9.42
C ASP A 250 -9.00 -31.81 9.18
N GLU A 251 -8.38 -32.90 9.61
CA GLU A 251 -6.94 -33.14 9.44
C GLU A 251 -6.53 -33.35 7.97
N GLN A 252 -7.49 -33.54 7.05
CA GLN A 252 -7.23 -33.62 5.61
C GLN A 252 -7.28 -32.25 4.92
N ALA A 253 -7.72 -31.20 5.63
CA ALA A 253 -7.75 -29.84 5.10
C ALA A 253 -6.34 -29.34 4.72
N GLN A 254 -6.29 -28.45 3.73
CA GLN A 254 -5.02 -27.91 3.26
C GLN A 254 -4.27 -27.21 4.41
N GLY A 255 -3.03 -27.62 4.64
CA GLY A 255 -2.16 -27.08 5.69
C GLY A 255 -2.43 -27.61 7.09
N ALA A 256 -3.38 -28.54 7.28
CA ALA A 256 -3.63 -29.16 8.57
C ALA A 256 -2.40 -29.95 9.08
N GLU A 257 -1.72 -30.70 8.21
CA GLU A 257 -0.48 -31.40 8.55
C GLU A 257 0.63 -30.42 8.99
N ASP A 258 0.78 -29.29 8.28
CA ASP A 258 1.78 -28.27 8.63
C ASP A 258 1.45 -27.65 9.99
N ILE A 259 0.17 -27.38 10.28
CA ILE A 259 -0.27 -26.88 11.58
C ILE A 259 -0.02 -27.94 12.67
N LEU A 260 -0.36 -29.20 12.44
CA LEU A 260 -0.13 -30.30 13.39
C LEU A 260 1.34 -30.43 13.75
N SER A 261 2.23 -30.27 12.77
CA SER A 261 3.68 -30.32 12.98
C SER A 261 4.21 -29.16 13.84
N LEU A 262 3.53 -28.02 13.80
CA LEU A 262 3.93 -26.78 14.47
C LEU A 262 3.23 -26.58 15.84
N ALA A 263 2.07 -27.20 16.03
CA ALA A 263 1.22 -27.02 17.19
C ALA A 263 1.91 -27.45 18.48
N GLN A 264 1.83 -26.59 19.50
CA GLN A 264 2.31 -26.88 20.85
C GLN A 264 1.10 -27.13 21.77
N GLY A 265 0.50 -28.30 21.63
CA GLY A 265 -0.69 -28.72 22.38
C GLY A 265 -1.55 -29.70 21.58
N GLU A 266 -2.73 -30.00 22.10
CA GLU A 266 -3.73 -30.81 21.40
C GLU A 266 -4.50 -29.92 20.43
N VAL A 267 -4.51 -30.27 19.13
CA VAL A 267 -5.40 -29.61 18.17
C VAL A 267 -6.84 -30.03 18.48
N LEU A 268 -7.66 -29.08 18.92
CA LEU A 268 -9.03 -29.34 19.38
C LEU A 268 -10.02 -29.35 18.22
N LYS A 269 -9.80 -28.42 17.28
CA LYS A 269 -10.71 -28.19 16.16
C LYS A 269 -10.00 -27.43 15.04
N PHE A 270 -10.30 -27.81 13.81
CA PHE A 270 -9.98 -27.04 12.62
C PHE A 270 -11.21 -26.29 12.12
N TYR A 271 -10.96 -25.08 11.60
CA TYR A 271 -11.94 -24.24 10.93
C TYR A 271 -11.39 -23.83 9.56
N ASP A 272 -12.25 -23.77 8.55
CA ASP A 272 -11.97 -23.05 7.31
C ASP A 272 -12.77 -21.74 7.31
N PHE A 273 -12.06 -20.62 7.16
CA PHE A 273 -12.67 -19.32 6.97
C PHE A 273 -12.42 -18.86 5.54
N SER A 274 -13.50 -18.62 4.80
CA SER A 274 -13.41 -18.18 3.40
C SER A 274 -14.40 -17.06 3.12
N VAL A 275 -14.03 -16.13 2.25
CA VAL A 275 -14.94 -15.08 1.76
C VAL A 275 -15.09 -15.22 0.26
N THR A 276 -16.32 -15.15 -0.22
CA THR A 276 -16.61 -14.93 -1.63
C THR A 276 -17.07 -13.49 -1.85
N LYS A 277 -16.67 -12.93 -2.98
CA LYS A 277 -17.12 -11.66 -3.49
C LYS A 277 -17.93 -11.92 -4.76
N SER A 278 -19.21 -11.55 -4.75
CA SER A 278 -20.09 -11.58 -5.91
C SER A 278 -20.37 -10.16 -6.38
N VAL A 279 -20.14 -9.90 -7.67
CA VAL A 279 -20.33 -8.59 -8.29
C VAL A 279 -21.38 -8.71 -9.39
N THR A 280 -22.51 -8.03 -9.22
CA THR A 280 -23.57 -7.91 -10.23
C THR A 280 -23.39 -6.61 -10.98
N LYS A 281 -22.92 -6.71 -12.21
CA LYS A 281 -22.63 -5.56 -13.07
C LYS A 281 -23.91 -4.90 -13.61
N GLU A 282 -23.81 -3.61 -13.93
CA GLU A 282 -24.89 -2.87 -14.60
C GLU A 282 -25.28 -3.53 -15.94
N ALA A 283 -26.55 -3.41 -16.31
CA ALA A 283 -27.10 -3.80 -17.62
C ALA A 283 -27.01 -5.30 -18.01
N GLY A 284 -27.23 -6.22 -17.07
CA GLY A 284 -27.57 -7.62 -17.39
C GLY A 284 -26.39 -8.52 -17.79
N SER A 285 -25.15 -8.08 -17.56
CA SER A 285 -23.92 -8.84 -17.87
C SER A 285 -23.58 -9.98 -16.88
N GLY A 286 -24.52 -10.35 -16.00
CA GLY A 286 -24.39 -11.46 -15.05
C GLY A 286 -23.66 -11.10 -13.74
N THR A 287 -23.60 -12.08 -12.85
CA THR A 287 -22.88 -12.00 -11.57
C THR A 287 -21.55 -12.74 -11.70
N VAL A 288 -20.45 -12.09 -11.31
CA VAL A 288 -19.13 -12.73 -11.22
C VAL A 288 -18.81 -13.00 -9.75
N THR A 289 -18.44 -14.23 -9.41
CA THR A 289 -18.06 -14.62 -8.04
C THR A 289 -16.58 -15.01 -7.99
N THR A 290 -15.85 -14.47 -7.02
CA THR A 290 -14.43 -14.75 -6.77
C THR A 290 -14.20 -15.04 -5.30
N SER A 291 -13.35 -16.01 -4.98
CA SER A 291 -12.88 -16.22 -3.60
C SER A 291 -11.81 -15.18 -3.24
N LEU A 292 -11.91 -14.63 -2.04
CA LEU A 292 -10.91 -13.76 -1.45
C LEU A 292 -10.08 -14.56 -0.46
N HIS A 293 -8.76 -14.46 -0.57
CA HIS A 293 -7.82 -15.15 0.31
C HIS A 293 -7.27 -14.22 1.39
N GLU A 294 -7.29 -12.91 1.16
CA GLU A 294 -6.85 -11.91 2.13
C GLU A 294 -7.72 -10.65 2.04
N LEU A 295 -8.07 -10.10 3.20
CA LEU A 295 -8.85 -8.88 3.34
C LEU A 295 -7.93 -7.66 3.59
N PRO A 296 -8.36 -6.44 3.17
CA PRO A 296 -7.59 -5.22 3.37
C PRO A 296 -7.59 -4.72 4.83
N ASN A 297 -8.46 -5.25 5.67
CA ASN A 297 -8.51 -5.04 7.12
C ASN A 297 -8.76 -6.37 7.84
N THR A 298 -8.47 -6.42 9.13
CA THR A 298 -8.90 -7.53 9.99
C THR A 298 -10.41 -7.49 10.21
N VAL A 299 -10.97 -8.69 10.38
CA VAL A 299 -12.35 -8.93 10.82
C VAL A 299 -12.29 -9.67 12.15
N GLN A 300 -13.18 -9.30 13.08
CA GLN A 300 -13.36 -10.02 14.33
C GLN A 300 -14.28 -11.22 14.12
N VAL A 301 -13.74 -12.40 14.44
CA VAL A 301 -14.43 -13.69 14.46
C VAL A 301 -14.50 -14.17 15.91
N GLU A 302 -15.69 -14.40 16.43
CA GLU A 302 -15.89 -14.96 17.77
C GLU A 302 -16.37 -16.40 17.66
N ILE A 303 -15.58 -17.33 18.21
CA ILE A 303 -15.89 -18.75 18.29
C ILE A 303 -16.35 -19.04 19.70
N THR A 304 -17.60 -19.47 19.85
CA THR A 304 -18.12 -19.94 21.15
C THR A 304 -17.63 -21.36 21.38
N LEU A 305 -16.78 -21.57 22.39
CA LEU A 305 -16.17 -22.84 22.71
C LEU A 305 -17.16 -23.77 23.42
N GLY A 306 -17.59 -24.82 22.73
CA GLY A 306 -18.44 -25.86 23.27
C GLY A 306 -17.79 -26.70 24.37
N ALA A 307 -18.62 -27.51 25.04
CA ALA A 307 -18.19 -28.32 26.20
C ALA A 307 -17.04 -29.31 25.89
N ALA A 308 -16.92 -29.74 24.63
CA ALA A 308 -15.87 -30.66 24.19
C ALA A 308 -14.48 -30.01 24.24
N ILE A 309 -14.39 -28.74 23.80
CA ILE A 309 -13.12 -28.04 23.59
C ILE A 309 -12.83 -26.94 24.62
N ARG A 310 -13.80 -26.55 25.44
CA ARG A 310 -13.61 -25.56 26.53
C ARG A 310 -12.84 -26.13 27.74
N GLY A 311 -12.39 -25.24 28.63
CA GLY A 311 -11.76 -25.61 29.89
C GLY A 311 -10.32 -26.10 29.76
N ARG A 312 -9.56 -25.57 28.79
CA ARG A 312 -8.12 -25.84 28.67
C ARG A 312 -7.32 -24.83 29.51
N GLN A 313 -6.16 -25.25 30.01
CA GLN A 313 -5.21 -24.40 30.76
C GLN A 313 -4.68 -23.22 29.94
N SER A 314 -4.60 -23.41 28.63
CA SER A 314 -4.18 -22.38 27.68
C SER A 314 -4.80 -22.64 26.32
N TYR A 315 -4.98 -21.58 25.54
CA TYR A 315 -5.36 -21.67 24.13
C TYR A 315 -4.26 -21.05 23.26
N ARG A 316 -4.06 -21.64 22.08
CA ARG A 316 -3.27 -21.08 20.99
C ARG A 316 -4.09 -21.20 19.71
N VAL A 317 -3.84 -20.30 18.78
CA VAL A 317 -4.43 -20.37 17.45
C VAL A 317 -3.29 -20.45 16.44
N TYR A 318 -3.45 -21.35 15.47
CA TYR A 318 -2.55 -21.48 14.34
C TYR A 318 -3.35 -21.30 13.06
N ARG A 319 -2.68 -20.85 12.00
CA ARG A 319 -3.25 -20.71 10.67
C ARG A 319 -2.26 -21.23 9.65
N TYR A 320 -2.76 -21.87 8.60
CA TYR A 320 -2.03 -22.07 7.37
C TYR A 320 -2.46 -21.06 6.30
N HIS A 321 -1.53 -20.30 5.70
CA HIS A 321 -1.86 -19.39 4.61
C HIS A 321 -0.69 -19.26 3.63
N ASN A 322 -0.96 -19.22 2.33
CA ASN A 322 0.03 -19.10 1.25
C ASN A 322 1.23 -20.06 1.40
N GLY A 323 0.98 -21.33 1.73
CA GLY A 323 2.04 -22.34 1.81
C GLY A 323 2.70 -22.49 3.17
N ARG A 324 2.25 -21.79 4.22
CA ARG A 324 2.92 -21.77 5.51
C ARG A 324 1.97 -21.79 6.71
N ALA A 325 2.25 -22.65 7.68
CA ALA A 325 1.63 -22.63 9.00
C ALA A 325 2.35 -21.65 9.95
N GLU A 326 1.59 -20.85 10.70
CA GLU A 326 2.10 -19.83 11.61
C GLU A 326 1.20 -19.72 12.85
N PRO A 327 1.77 -19.45 14.05
CA PRO A 327 0.98 -19.13 15.22
C PRO A 327 0.40 -17.71 15.10
N ILE A 328 -0.84 -17.53 15.56
CA ILE A 328 -1.46 -16.22 15.75
C ILE A 328 -1.06 -15.71 17.15
N PRO A 329 -0.54 -14.48 17.28
CA PRO A 329 -0.14 -13.95 18.58
C PRO A 329 -1.35 -13.69 19.49
N MET A 330 -1.15 -13.85 20.79
CA MET A 330 -2.17 -13.60 21.81
C MET A 330 -2.17 -12.13 22.26
N GLY A 331 -3.36 -11.59 22.54
CA GLY A 331 -3.57 -10.29 23.17
C GLY A 331 -4.16 -9.27 22.21
N PRO A 332 -4.70 -8.14 22.72
CA PRO A 332 -5.08 -7.06 21.84
C PRO A 332 -3.79 -6.49 21.23
N ALA A 333 -3.71 -6.49 19.90
CA ALA A 333 -2.63 -5.81 19.20
C ALA A 333 -3.01 -4.35 19.00
N GLU A 334 -2.18 -3.39 19.45
CA GLU A 334 -2.31 -2.01 18.97
C GLU A 334 -2.16 -2.00 17.45
N ASP A 335 -3.26 -1.72 16.76
CA ASP A 335 -3.36 -1.89 15.32
C ASP A 335 -4.20 -0.78 14.68
N PRO A 336 -3.68 0.46 14.65
CA PRO A 336 -4.38 1.58 14.01
C PRO A 336 -4.59 1.36 12.50
N GLU A 337 -3.81 0.47 11.88
CA GLU A 337 -3.97 0.12 10.48
C GLU A 337 -4.95 -1.04 10.24
N GLN A 338 -5.39 -1.74 11.28
CA GLN A 338 -6.23 -2.95 11.20
C GLN A 338 -5.62 -4.04 10.31
N LYS A 339 -4.33 -4.33 10.44
CA LYS A 339 -3.61 -5.37 9.68
C LYS A 339 -3.00 -6.47 10.54
N LYS A 340 -2.90 -6.28 11.84
CA LYS A 340 -2.29 -7.22 12.79
C LYS A 340 -3.32 -8.24 13.23
N GLU A 341 -3.01 -9.50 12.95
CA GLU A 341 -3.84 -10.60 13.38
C GLU A 341 -3.48 -11.01 14.80
N SER A 342 -4.50 -11.30 15.60
CA SER A 342 -4.34 -11.64 17.01
C SER A 342 -5.52 -12.47 17.48
N PHE A 343 -5.37 -13.14 18.62
CA PHE A 343 -6.51 -13.77 19.29
C PHE A 343 -6.53 -13.45 20.78
N GLU A 344 -7.73 -13.47 21.33
CA GLU A 344 -8.02 -13.22 22.73
C GLU A 344 -9.02 -14.26 23.23
N LEU A 345 -8.98 -14.54 24.53
CA LEU A 345 -9.96 -15.37 25.20
C LEU A 345 -10.80 -14.48 26.12
N SER A 346 -12.11 -14.66 26.11
CA SER A 346 -12.99 -13.99 27.07
C SER A 346 -12.62 -14.37 28.51
N ALA A 347 -12.95 -13.49 29.47
CA ALA A 347 -12.59 -13.68 30.88
C ALA A 347 -13.18 -14.97 31.50
N ASP A 348 -14.31 -15.45 30.98
CA ASP A 348 -14.97 -16.69 31.38
C ASP A 348 -14.48 -17.93 30.60
N GLY A 349 -13.58 -17.75 29.63
CA GLY A 349 -12.99 -18.83 28.85
C GLY A 349 -13.95 -19.49 27.84
N THR A 350 -15.08 -18.86 27.53
CA THR A 350 -16.12 -19.43 26.66
C THR A 350 -16.04 -18.94 25.22
N ILE A 351 -15.42 -17.79 24.97
CA ILE A 351 -15.33 -17.19 23.64
C ILE A 351 -13.87 -16.97 23.27
N LEU A 352 -13.46 -17.53 22.13
CA LEU A 352 -12.22 -17.20 21.48
C LEU A 352 -12.48 -16.13 20.43
N LYS A 353 -11.91 -14.94 20.63
CA LYS A 353 -11.98 -13.83 19.67
C LYS A 353 -10.74 -13.85 18.80
N LEU A 354 -10.92 -13.85 17.50
CA LEU A 354 -9.86 -13.87 16.51
C LEU A 354 -10.00 -12.62 15.63
N HIS A 355 -8.98 -11.78 15.62
CA HIS A 355 -8.82 -10.73 14.63
C HIS A 355 -7.99 -11.28 13.49
N THR A 356 -8.61 -11.49 12.34
CA THR A 356 -7.96 -12.12 11.18
C THR A 356 -8.24 -11.36 9.89
N ARG A 357 -7.30 -11.38 8.95
CA ARG A 357 -7.55 -10.93 7.57
C ARG A 357 -7.22 -11.98 6.52
N ARG A 358 -6.50 -13.04 6.89
CA ARG A 358 -6.09 -14.12 5.97
C ARG A 358 -7.06 -15.28 6.09
N LEU A 359 -7.74 -15.57 4.99
CA LEU A 359 -8.85 -16.51 4.93
C LEU A 359 -8.32 -17.86 4.44
N SER A 360 -8.39 -18.86 5.31
CA SER A 360 -7.80 -20.19 5.13
C SER A 360 -8.16 -21.12 6.29
N THR A 361 -7.41 -22.22 6.43
CA THR A 361 -7.45 -23.16 7.55
C THR A 361 -6.85 -22.58 8.84
N TYR A 362 -7.62 -22.64 9.93
CA TYR A 362 -7.24 -22.32 11.29
C TYR A 362 -7.37 -23.54 12.20
N ALA A 363 -6.56 -23.58 13.24
CA ALA A 363 -6.69 -24.57 14.32
C ALA A 363 -6.73 -23.89 15.68
N VAL A 364 -7.71 -24.27 16.49
CA VAL A 364 -7.73 -23.96 17.92
C VAL A 364 -7.00 -25.09 18.64
N VAL A 365 -5.94 -24.73 19.36
CA VAL A 365 -5.05 -25.67 20.04
C VAL A 365 -5.16 -25.43 21.54
N GLY A 366 -5.46 -26.50 22.27
CA GLY A 366 -5.58 -26.51 23.71
C GLY A 366 -4.31 -27.01 24.38
N GLY A 367 -3.97 -26.38 25.50
CA GLY A 367 -3.13 -27.03 26.51
C GLY A 367 -3.90 -28.14 27.23
N GLU A 368 -3.38 -28.55 28.38
CA GLU A 368 -4.01 -29.57 29.22
C GLU A 368 -5.46 -29.18 29.58
N LYS A 369 -6.37 -30.16 29.62
CA LYS A 369 -7.76 -29.94 30.06
C LYS A 369 -7.81 -29.82 31.59
N ILE A 370 -8.48 -28.80 32.09
CA ILE A 370 -8.76 -28.65 33.52
C ILE A 370 -9.93 -29.56 33.88
N LEU A 371 -9.63 -30.69 34.51
CA LEU A 371 -10.66 -31.56 35.08
C LEU A 371 -10.92 -31.11 36.52
N GLY A 372 -12.10 -30.54 36.76
CA GLY A 372 -12.58 -30.23 38.09
C GLY A 372 -13.26 -31.46 38.71
N GLY A 373 -12.75 -31.92 39.85
CA GLY A 373 -13.40 -32.94 40.68
C GLY A 373 -12.85 -32.89 42.10
N SER A 374 -13.71 -32.52 43.05
CA SER A 374 -13.50 -32.78 44.49
C SER A 374 -14.40 -33.95 44.86
N GLY A 375 -13.82 -34.99 45.44
CA GLY A 375 -14.56 -36.11 46.00
C GLY A 375 -14.07 -36.38 47.42
N THR A 376 -14.99 -36.46 48.37
CA THR A 376 -14.72 -36.95 49.72
C THR A 376 -14.92 -38.46 49.75
N VAL A 377 -13.91 -39.21 50.17
CA VAL A 377 -14.07 -40.63 50.52
C VAL A 377 -14.46 -40.67 52.00
N GLU A 378 -15.74 -40.94 52.30
CA GLU A 378 -16.15 -41.26 53.66
C GLU A 378 -15.89 -42.74 53.94
N GLU A 379 -14.81 -43.03 54.65
CA GLU A 379 -14.76 -44.25 55.46
C GLU A 379 -14.10 -43.92 56.81
N GLY A 380 -14.91 -43.97 57.87
CA GLY A 380 -14.48 -44.11 59.26
C GLY A 380 -13.36 -43.19 59.76
N ALA A 381 -13.75 -41.97 60.17
CA ALA A 381 -12.99 -41.11 61.10
C ALA A 381 -11.60 -40.62 60.65
N ALA A 382 -11.51 -40.03 59.45
CA ALA A 382 -10.67 -38.86 59.16
C ALA A 382 -11.16 -38.22 57.86
N GLU A 383 -11.47 -36.93 57.89
CA GLU A 383 -11.85 -36.18 56.68
C GLU A 383 -10.60 -36.03 55.80
N VAL A 384 -10.54 -36.74 54.67
CA VAL A 384 -9.47 -36.63 53.68
C VAL A 384 -9.99 -35.83 52.49
N ASP A 385 -9.47 -34.62 52.29
CA ASP A 385 -9.78 -33.80 51.12
C ASP A 385 -8.89 -34.23 49.94
N VAL A 386 -9.48 -34.90 48.94
CA VAL A 386 -8.76 -35.41 47.77
C VAL A 386 -9.02 -34.50 46.58
N GLN A 387 -8.01 -33.73 46.16
CA GLN A 387 -8.04 -32.97 44.90
C GLN A 387 -7.38 -33.77 43.78
N ALA A 388 -8.14 -34.61 43.08
CA ALA A 388 -7.61 -35.37 41.95
C ALA A 388 -7.48 -34.47 40.69
N ARG A 389 -6.26 -34.35 40.14
CA ARG A 389 -5.99 -33.69 38.86
C ARG A 389 -5.63 -34.71 37.78
N VAL A 390 -6.62 -35.25 37.10
CA VAL A 390 -6.41 -36.28 36.06
C VAL A 390 -5.72 -35.69 34.83
N LYS A 391 -4.76 -36.45 34.28
CA LYS A 391 -3.98 -36.13 33.07
C LYS A 391 -4.37 -37.09 31.94
N GLU A 392 -4.49 -36.58 30.73
CA GLU A 392 -4.59 -37.39 29.51
C GLU A 392 -3.78 -36.70 28.39
N GLY A 393 -2.89 -37.45 27.74
CA GLY A 393 -2.09 -36.98 26.61
C GLY A 393 -1.08 -38.02 26.13
N GLY A 394 -1.23 -38.47 24.87
CA GLY A 394 -0.23 -39.13 24.02
C GLY A 394 0.46 -40.41 24.53
N ASP A 395 0.22 -41.54 23.86
CA ASP A 395 0.74 -42.89 24.15
C ASP A 395 0.44 -43.41 25.58
N GLY A 396 -0.85 -43.53 25.87
CA GLY A 396 -1.40 -44.21 27.05
C GLY A 396 -1.71 -43.26 28.22
N PRO A 397 -2.77 -43.54 29.00
CA PRO A 397 -3.17 -42.63 30.07
C PRO A 397 -2.19 -42.71 31.26
N VAL A 398 -1.41 -41.64 31.46
CA VAL A 398 -0.65 -41.42 32.70
C VAL A 398 -1.46 -40.55 33.62
N TYR A 399 -2.06 -41.15 34.65
CA TYR A 399 -2.81 -40.42 35.68
C TYR A 399 -1.85 -39.81 36.71
N LYS A 400 -1.95 -38.50 36.95
CA LYS A 400 -1.38 -37.87 38.15
C LYS A 400 -2.52 -37.70 39.15
N VAL A 401 -2.30 -38.07 40.40
CA VAL A 401 -3.24 -37.80 41.49
C VAL A 401 -2.45 -37.09 42.56
N ASP A 402 -2.81 -35.83 42.85
CA ASP A 402 -2.22 -35.08 43.95
C ASP A 402 -3.08 -35.35 45.19
N ILE A 403 -2.55 -36.07 46.18
CA ILE A 403 -3.24 -36.35 47.44
C ILE A 403 -2.56 -35.54 48.54
N VAL A 404 -3.29 -34.63 49.17
CA VAL A 404 -2.76 -33.78 50.24
C VAL A 404 -3.18 -34.38 51.59
N TRP A 405 -2.20 -34.80 52.40
CA TRP A 405 -2.42 -35.32 53.75
C TRP A 405 -1.93 -34.32 54.78
N GLY A 406 -2.79 -33.40 55.24
CA GLY A 406 -2.36 -32.38 56.18
C GLY A 406 -1.15 -31.58 55.67
N ALA A 407 -0.31 -31.06 56.58
CA ALA A 407 0.73 -30.06 56.27
C ALA A 407 1.89 -30.54 55.36
N ASP A 408 1.96 -31.82 54.97
CA ASP A 408 3.03 -32.37 54.15
C ASP A 408 2.46 -33.07 52.90
N ALA A 409 2.83 -32.59 51.70
CA ALA A 409 2.40 -33.18 50.43
C ALA A 409 3.33 -34.32 50.00
N VAL A 410 2.75 -35.48 49.64
CA VAL A 410 3.48 -36.63 49.06
C VAL A 410 3.06 -36.81 47.60
N TYR A 411 4.03 -36.92 46.68
CA TYR A 411 3.77 -37.14 45.26
C TYR A 411 3.81 -38.64 44.92
N LEU A 412 2.74 -39.16 44.32
CA LEU A 412 2.69 -40.52 43.76
C LEU A 412 2.72 -40.44 42.22
N PHE A 413 3.69 -41.13 41.61
CA PHE A 413 3.79 -41.30 40.16
C PHE A 413 3.37 -42.72 39.79
N TYR A 414 2.38 -42.86 38.90
CA TYR A 414 1.94 -44.15 38.39
C TYR A 414 2.44 -44.39 36.96
N ARG A 415 2.98 -45.58 36.69
CA ARG A 415 3.19 -46.11 35.33
C ARG A 415 2.57 -47.50 35.25
N PRO A 416 1.56 -47.75 34.41
CA PRO A 416 1.12 -49.11 34.15
C PRO A 416 2.18 -49.83 33.30
N GLN A 417 2.71 -50.96 33.79
CA GLN A 417 3.45 -51.90 32.96
C GLN A 417 2.44 -52.84 32.29
N LEU A 418 2.39 -52.83 30.96
CA LEU A 418 1.59 -53.78 30.18
C LEU A 418 2.22 -55.17 30.29
N GLY A 419 1.71 -55.98 31.21
CA GLY A 419 1.95 -57.42 31.26
C GLY A 419 0.83 -58.17 30.57
N HIS A 420 1.16 -59.00 29.58
CA HIS A 420 0.22 -59.96 29.00
C HIS A 420 -0.39 -60.84 30.11
N GLY A 421 -1.71 -60.71 30.31
CA GLY A 421 -2.54 -61.68 31.03
C GLY A 421 -2.17 -61.94 32.49
N GLY A 422 -2.46 -60.99 33.39
CA GLY A 422 -2.40 -61.21 34.84
C GLY A 422 -2.62 -59.92 35.61
N ALA A 423 -3.34 -59.99 36.73
CA ALA A 423 -3.74 -58.84 37.56
C ALA A 423 -2.58 -57.86 37.86
N PRO A 424 -2.86 -56.54 37.97
CA PRO A 424 -1.83 -55.53 38.21
C PRO A 424 -1.10 -55.78 39.54
N LEU A 425 0.23 -55.93 39.46
CA LEU A 425 1.11 -55.98 40.64
C LEU A 425 1.38 -54.56 41.13
N TYR A 426 0.94 -54.25 42.34
CA TYR A 426 1.18 -52.98 43.02
C TYR A 426 2.54 -53.03 43.72
N ARG A 427 3.45 -52.10 43.41
CA ARG A 427 4.60 -51.81 44.26
C ARG A 427 4.52 -50.38 44.75
N CYS A 428 4.44 -50.25 46.08
CA CYS A 428 4.69 -49.00 46.77
C CYS A 428 6.20 -48.72 46.71
N ALA A 429 6.59 -47.56 46.17
CA ALA A 429 7.93 -47.04 46.36
C ALA A 429 7.84 -45.98 47.46
N HIS A 430 8.42 -46.27 48.62
CA HIS A 430 8.76 -45.22 49.59
C HIS A 430 9.91 -44.40 49.01
N LEU A 431 9.78 -43.07 49.05
CA LEU A 431 10.88 -42.13 48.87
C LEU A 431 11.84 -42.20 50.07
#